data_AF-A0A412KML9-F1
#
_entry.id   AF-A0A412KML9-F1
#
_cell.length_a   1.000
_cell.length_b   1.000
_cell.length_c   1.000
_cell.angle_alpha   90.00
_cell.angle_beta   90.00
_cell.angle_gamma   90.00
#
_symmetry.space_group_name_H-M   'P 1'
#
loop_
_entity.id
_entity.type
_entity.pdbx_description
1 polymer ?
#
loop_
_entity_poly.entity_id
_entity_poly.type
_entity_poly.pdbx_seq_one_letter_code
_entity_poly.pdbx_strand_id
1 'polypeptide(L)'
;MPRVRIIKKNDEYSSEYDLGDIFEITGTWYGGVHIEGKSGVPVSLDKDEYMKLDTEPQEQKNPAVGEVPERDILVGDIVQHFKREWVSSETSEYLYKVLAFAQHTETGEKLVVYQGMYPPFKICARPYDMFMSEVDREKYPKIRQKYRFEKIKL
;
A
#
# COMPACT_ATOMS: atom_id res chain seq x y z
N MET A 1 -17.74 8.20 7.18
CA MET A 1 -17.78 9.64 6.82
C MET A 1 -16.39 10.21 6.97
N PRO A 2 -15.92 11.08 6.07
CA PRO A 2 -14.56 11.61 6.13
C PRO A 2 -14.39 12.49 7.38
N ARG A 3 -13.34 12.22 8.15
CA ARG A 3 -13.01 12.99 9.36
C ARG A 3 -11.73 13.77 9.12
N VAL A 4 -11.53 14.82 9.89
CA VAL A 4 -10.30 15.62 9.86
C VAL A 4 -9.77 15.76 11.27
N ARG A 5 -8.45 15.68 11.42
CA ARG A 5 -7.73 15.99 12.66
C ARG A 5 -7.05 17.34 12.52
N ILE A 6 -7.25 18.24 13.47
CA ILE A 6 -6.56 19.53 13.50
C ILE A 6 -5.08 19.29 13.80
N ILE A 7 -4.20 19.78 12.93
CA ILE A 7 -2.74 19.69 13.05
C ILE A 7 -2.09 21.05 13.24
N LYS A 8 -2.79 22.12 12.87
CA LYS A 8 -2.33 23.51 13.01
C LYS A 8 -3.54 24.41 13.26
N LYS A 9 -3.34 25.46 14.07
CA LYS A 9 -4.37 26.45 14.39
C LYS A 9 -3.94 27.78 13.81
N ASN A 10 -4.57 28.20 12.71
CA ASN A 10 -4.29 29.50 12.10
C ASN A 10 -5.06 30.62 12.81
N ASP A 11 -6.27 30.33 13.29
CA ASP A 11 -7.05 31.26 14.12
C ASP A 11 -6.79 31.02 15.61
N GLU A 12 -5.87 31.79 16.18
CA GLU A 12 -5.52 31.72 17.61
C GLU A 12 -6.65 32.20 18.55
N TYR A 13 -7.66 32.91 18.03
CA TYR A 13 -8.77 33.43 18.83
C TYR A 13 -9.99 32.50 18.85
N SER A 14 -10.09 31.57 17.89
CA SER A 14 -11.19 30.62 17.83
C SER A 14 -11.14 29.64 19.01
N SER A 15 -12.25 29.53 19.75
CA SER A 15 -12.45 28.50 20.79
C SER A 15 -13.19 27.27 20.24
N GLU A 16 -13.52 27.27 18.95
CA GLU A 16 -14.36 26.23 18.34
C GLU A 16 -13.58 24.95 18.02
N TYR A 17 -12.26 25.03 17.96
CA TYR A 17 -11.38 23.91 17.67
C TYR A 17 -10.00 24.10 18.29
N ASP A 18 -9.37 23.00 18.69
CA ASP A 18 -8.02 22.96 19.22
C ASP A 18 -7.15 21.94 18.48
N LEU A 19 -5.83 22.11 18.61
CA LEU A 19 -4.85 21.19 18.04
C LEU A 19 -5.12 19.76 18.53
N GLY A 20 -5.22 18.84 17.58
CA GLY A 20 -5.46 17.43 17.84
C GLY A 20 -6.94 17.02 17.85
N ASP A 21 -7.89 17.96 17.88
CA ASP A 21 -9.31 17.67 17.81
C ASP A 21 -9.68 16.97 16.49
N ILE A 22 -10.76 16.18 16.52
CA ILE A 22 -11.23 15.42 15.37
C ILE A 22 -12.69 15.77 15.07
N PHE A 23 -12.94 16.28 13.87
CA PHE A 23 -14.26 16.68 13.42
C PHE A 23 -14.70 15.91 12.18
N GLU A 24 -16.01 15.84 11.96
CA GLU A 24 -16.60 15.36 10.72
C GLU A 24 -16.68 16.51 9.71
N ILE A 25 -16.40 16.21 8.44
CA ILE A 25 -16.49 17.22 7.37
C ILE A 25 -17.97 17.43 7.03
N THR A 26 -18.45 18.66 7.19
CA THR A 26 -19.81 19.07 6.80
C THR A 26 -19.87 19.64 5.38
N GLY A 27 -18.73 20.08 4.84
CA GLY A 27 -18.61 20.57 3.46
C GLY A 27 -17.17 20.79 3.03
N THR A 28 -16.95 21.04 1.74
CA THR A 28 -15.62 21.32 1.17
C THR A 28 -15.65 22.58 0.33
N TRP A 29 -14.57 23.36 0.36
CA TRP A 29 -14.37 24.53 -0.49
C TRP A 29 -12.98 24.48 -1.13
N TYR A 30 -12.69 25.40 -2.06
CA TYR A 30 -11.43 25.37 -2.83
C TYR A 30 -10.17 25.34 -1.94
N GLY A 31 -10.20 26.05 -0.81
CA GLY A 31 -9.09 26.18 0.13
C GLY A 31 -9.07 25.18 1.28
N GLY A 32 -10.13 24.38 1.49
CA GLY A 32 -10.23 23.58 2.71
C GLY A 32 -11.58 22.89 2.94
N VAL A 33 -11.96 22.77 4.21
CA VAL A 33 -13.19 22.09 4.66
C VAL A 33 -14.02 22.98 5.57
N HIS A 34 -15.30 22.64 5.66
CA HIS A 34 -16.18 23.10 6.72
C HIS A 34 -16.38 21.98 7.74
N ILE A 35 -16.36 22.35 9.02
CA ILE A 35 -16.67 21.49 10.15
C ILE A 35 -17.71 22.18 11.04
N GLU A 36 -18.32 21.40 11.91
CA GLU A 36 -19.10 21.93 13.04
C GLU A 36 -18.18 22.02 14.27
N GLY A 37 -17.99 23.24 14.79
CA GLY A 37 -17.15 23.51 15.95
C GLY A 37 -17.74 22.99 17.27
N LYS A 38 -16.98 23.10 18.36
CA LYS A 38 -17.37 22.62 19.70
C LYS A 38 -18.72 23.14 20.18
N SER A 39 -19.10 24.35 19.80
CA SER A 39 -20.37 24.96 20.20
C SER A 39 -21.50 24.79 19.16
N GLY A 40 -21.24 24.05 18.07
CA GLY A 40 -22.15 23.92 16.93
C GLY A 40 -21.97 25.02 15.87
N VAL A 41 -21.00 25.92 16.06
CA VAL A 41 -20.73 27.01 15.11
C VAL A 41 -19.99 26.45 13.88
N PRO A 42 -20.43 26.76 12.65
CA PRO A 42 -19.70 26.36 11.45
C PRO A 42 -18.32 27.01 11.39
N VAL A 43 -17.27 26.20 11.26
CA VAL A 43 -15.88 26.66 11.12
C VAL A 43 -15.34 26.23 9.76
N SER A 44 -14.62 27.13 9.11
CA SER A 44 -13.88 26.84 7.88
C SER A 44 -12.41 26.67 8.22
N LEU A 45 -11.82 25.54 7.82
CA LEU A 45 -10.42 25.23 8.04
C LEU A 45 -9.68 25.20 6.71
N ASP A 46 -8.50 25.81 6.66
CA ASP A 46 -7.61 25.72 5.50
C ASP A 46 -6.92 24.35 5.40
N LYS A 47 -6.52 23.93 4.20
CA LYS A 47 -5.88 22.62 3.95
C LYS A 47 -4.65 22.34 4.81
N ASP A 48 -3.95 23.36 5.28
CA ASP A 48 -2.78 23.22 6.16
C ASP A 48 -3.14 23.12 7.66
N GLU A 49 -4.39 23.41 8.04
CA GLU A 49 -4.86 23.31 9.44
C GLU A 49 -5.22 21.88 9.85
N TYR A 50 -5.48 20.99 8.89
CA TYR A 50 -6.01 19.66 9.18
C TYR A 50 -5.40 18.54 8.34
N MET A 51 -5.46 17.33 8.89
CA MET A 51 -5.13 16.07 8.21
C MET A 51 -6.41 15.24 8.06
N LYS A 52 -6.71 14.78 6.85
CA LYS A 52 -7.85 13.88 6.61
C LYS A 52 -7.57 12.52 7.25
N LEU A 53 -8.56 12.02 7.99
CA LEU A 53 -8.60 10.69 8.58
C LEU A 53 -9.64 9.88 7.79
N ASP A 54 -9.19 9.22 6.73
CA ASP A 54 -10.04 8.32 5.96
C ASP A 54 -10.33 7.07 6.82
N THR A 55 -11.61 6.84 7.15
CA THR A 55 -12.05 5.65 7.93
C THR A 55 -12.59 4.52 7.06
N GLU A 56 -12.36 4.59 5.75
CA GLU A 56 -12.52 3.47 4.82
C GLU A 56 -11.19 3.30 4.08
N PRO A 57 -10.75 2.06 3.79
CA PRO A 57 -9.49 1.83 3.09
C PRO A 57 -9.63 2.37 1.66
N GLN A 58 -9.25 3.63 1.47
CA GLN A 58 -9.07 4.17 0.13
C GLN A 58 -7.85 3.46 -0.44
N GLU A 59 -8.10 2.61 -1.44
CA GLU A 59 -7.06 2.19 -2.36
C GLU A 59 -6.40 3.45 -2.93
N GLN A 60 -5.22 3.77 -2.41
CA GLN A 60 -4.34 4.74 -3.02
C GLN A 60 -3.97 4.19 -4.41
N LYS A 61 -4.71 4.62 -5.43
CA LYS A 61 -4.30 4.45 -6.82
C LYS A 61 -3.09 5.37 -7.02
N ASN A 62 -1.91 4.80 -6.83
CA ASN A 62 -0.65 5.44 -7.21
C ASN A 62 -0.71 5.80 -8.71
N PRO A 63 -0.55 7.08 -9.10
CA PRO A 63 -0.71 7.51 -10.48
C PRO A 63 0.50 7.18 -11.39
N ALA A 64 1.24 6.10 -11.14
CA ALA A 64 2.51 5.84 -11.85
C ALA A 64 2.73 4.40 -12.35
N VAL A 65 1.80 3.46 -12.20
CA VAL A 65 2.05 2.07 -12.60
C VAL A 65 0.91 1.57 -13.48
N GLY A 66 1.24 1.22 -14.73
CA GLY A 66 0.31 0.62 -15.68
C GLY A 66 -0.41 -0.59 -15.08
N GLU A 67 -1.64 -0.82 -15.51
CA GLU A 67 -2.57 -1.85 -15.04
C GLU A 67 -1.87 -3.18 -14.72
N VAL A 68 -1.43 -3.37 -13.47
CA VAL A 68 -0.91 -4.65 -13.02
C VAL A 68 -2.14 -5.55 -12.81
N PRO A 69 -2.26 -6.67 -13.54
CA PRO A 69 -3.42 -7.53 -13.38
C PRO A 69 -3.47 -8.05 -11.94
N GLU A 70 -4.65 -8.01 -11.33
CA GLU A 70 -4.91 -8.67 -10.05
C GLU A 70 -4.63 -10.17 -10.24
N ARG A 71 -3.56 -10.67 -9.61
CA ARG A 71 -3.14 -12.08 -9.74
C ARG A 71 -3.65 -12.89 -8.54
N ASP A 72 -4.04 -14.13 -8.81
CA ASP A 72 -4.46 -15.11 -7.80
C ASP A 72 -3.24 -15.71 -7.06
N ILE A 73 -2.58 -14.89 -6.24
CA ILE A 73 -1.57 -15.32 -5.28
C ILE A 73 -2.07 -14.94 -3.89
N LEU A 74 -2.21 -15.93 -3.01
CA LEU A 74 -2.76 -15.76 -1.67
C LEU A 74 -1.70 -16.04 -0.61
N VAL A 75 -1.99 -15.62 0.62
CA VAL A 75 -1.18 -15.98 1.78
C VAL A 75 -1.14 -17.50 1.94
N GLY A 76 0.06 -18.04 2.16
CA GLY A 76 0.30 -19.48 2.26
C GLY A 76 0.71 -20.13 0.94
N ASP A 77 0.47 -19.49 -0.20
CA ASP A 77 0.86 -20.03 -1.49
C ASP A 77 2.37 -20.18 -1.62
N ILE A 78 2.77 -21.24 -2.31
CA ILE A 78 4.15 -21.41 -2.74
C ILE A 78 4.26 -20.84 -4.16
N VAL A 79 5.28 -20.01 -4.35
CA VAL A 79 5.60 -19.39 -5.62
C VAL A 79 7.04 -19.68 -6.02
N GLN A 80 7.29 -19.73 -7.32
CA GLN A 80 8.64 -19.79 -7.88
C GLN A 80 9.02 -18.45 -8.50
N HIS A 81 10.24 -18.00 -8.24
CA HIS A 81 10.83 -16.89 -8.97
C HIS A 81 11.34 -17.36 -10.33
N PHE A 82 11.28 -16.51 -11.36
CA PHE A 82 11.63 -16.88 -12.74
C PHE A 82 13.06 -17.45 -12.90
N LYS A 83 13.98 -17.05 -12.02
CA LYS A 83 15.36 -17.59 -11.98
C LYS A 83 15.43 -19.06 -11.60
N ARG A 84 14.33 -19.66 -11.14
CA ARG A 84 14.25 -21.09 -10.91
C ARG A 84 14.56 -21.90 -12.17
N GLU A 85 14.33 -21.33 -13.36
CA GLU A 85 14.73 -21.96 -14.64
C GLU A 85 16.24 -22.19 -14.78
N TRP A 86 17.08 -21.58 -13.93
CA TRP A 86 18.54 -21.75 -13.96
C TRP A 86 19.07 -22.79 -12.97
N VAL A 87 18.21 -23.31 -12.10
CA VAL A 87 18.60 -24.25 -11.04
C VAL A 87 17.89 -25.59 -11.24
N SER A 88 18.41 -26.63 -10.62
CA SER A 88 17.79 -27.95 -10.67
C SER A 88 16.40 -27.92 -10.03
N SER A 89 15.44 -28.62 -10.64
CA SER A 89 14.09 -28.79 -10.09
C SER A 89 14.07 -29.57 -8.78
N GLU A 90 15.14 -30.30 -8.47
CA GLU A 90 15.30 -31.08 -7.24
C GLU A 90 15.61 -30.21 -6.01
N THR A 91 16.05 -28.96 -6.22
CA THR A 91 16.32 -28.03 -5.11
C THR A 91 15.11 -27.14 -4.85
N SER A 92 15.03 -26.57 -3.66
CA SER A 92 14.06 -25.53 -3.32
C SER A 92 14.56 -24.12 -3.63
N GLU A 93 15.71 -23.98 -4.32
CA GLU A 93 16.27 -22.67 -4.65
C GLU A 93 15.29 -21.89 -5.54
N TYR A 94 15.12 -20.59 -5.23
CA TYR A 94 14.12 -19.72 -5.85
C TYR A 94 12.65 -20.13 -5.63
N LEU A 95 12.36 -21.03 -4.68
CA LEU A 95 11.01 -21.23 -4.14
C LEU A 95 10.80 -20.37 -2.91
N TYR A 96 9.59 -19.81 -2.82
CA TYR A 96 9.20 -18.93 -1.73
C TYR A 96 7.77 -19.23 -1.29
N LYS A 97 7.51 -19.06 0.01
CA LYS A 97 6.18 -19.07 0.59
C LYS A 97 5.71 -17.64 0.86
N VAL A 98 4.53 -17.28 0.38
CA VAL A 98 3.91 -15.99 0.69
C VAL A 98 3.40 -16.03 2.13
N LEU A 99 3.86 -15.09 2.96
CA LEU A 99 3.51 -15.04 4.38
C LEU A 99 2.43 -14.00 4.68
N ALA A 100 2.49 -12.83 4.03
CA ALA A 100 1.54 -11.75 4.25
C ALA A 100 1.59 -10.72 3.11
N PHE A 101 0.53 -9.95 3.00
CA PHE A 101 0.54 -8.65 2.34
C PHE A 101 0.61 -7.58 3.42
N ALA A 102 1.47 -6.59 3.24
CA ALA A 102 1.70 -5.53 4.22
C ALA A 102 1.56 -4.17 3.56
N GLN A 103 1.33 -3.14 4.38
CA GLN A 103 1.34 -1.75 3.94
C GLN A 103 2.49 -1.04 4.63
N HIS A 104 3.34 -0.37 3.86
CA HIS A 104 4.41 0.45 4.40
C HIS A 104 3.81 1.69 5.05
N THR A 105 4.00 1.85 6.36
CA THR A 105 3.27 2.85 7.16
C THR A 105 3.63 4.29 6.81
N GLU A 106 4.85 4.54 6.33
CA GLU A 106 5.30 5.90 6.00
C GLU A 106 4.92 6.32 4.59
N THR A 107 4.78 5.38 3.65
CA THR A 107 4.61 5.67 2.22
C THR A 107 3.28 5.17 1.65
N GLY A 108 2.55 4.33 2.39
CA GLY A 108 1.34 3.66 1.92
C GLY A 108 1.60 2.51 0.94
N GLU A 109 2.85 2.23 0.57
CA GLU A 109 3.20 1.22 -0.45
C GLU A 109 2.77 -0.19 -0.04
N LYS A 110 2.05 -0.89 -0.93
CA LYS A 110 1.70 -2.30 -0.75
C LYS A 110 2.96 -3.17 -0.93
N LEU A 111 3.21 -4.07 0.01
CA LEU A 111 4.35 -4.98 0.03
C LEU A 111 3.87 -6.44 0.09
N VAL A 112 4.64 -7.33 -0.53
CA VAL A 112 4.54 -8.78 -0.32
C VAL A 112 5.64 -9.22 0.62
N VAL A 113 5.27 -9.88 1.72
CA VAL A 113 6.19 -10.52 2.66
C VAL A 113 6.23 -12.01 2.35
N TYR A 114 7.42 -12.54 2.09
CA TYR A 114 7.61 -13.93 1.67
C TYR A 114 8.91 -14.51 2.21
N GLN A 115 8.95 -15.84 2.35
CA GLN A 115 10.07 -16.58 2.92
C GLN A 115 10.68 -17.51 1.88
N GLY A 116 12.01 -17.51 1.74
CA GLY A 116 12.72 -18.50 0.93
C GLY A 116 12.55 -19.91 1.50
N MET A 117 12.29 -20.89 0.65
CA MET A 117 12.15 -22.31 1.05
C MET A 117 13.49 -23.07 1.02
N TYR A 118 14.60 -22.35 1.02
CA TYR A 118 15.96 -22.86 0.98
C TYR A 118 16.79 -22.12 2.04
N PRO A 119 17.82 -22.76 2.64
CA PRO A 119 18.67 -22.11 3.63
C PRO A 119 19.25 -20.78 3.13
N PRO A 120 19.28 -19.71 3.96
CA PRO A 120 18.94 -19.67 5.38
C PRO A 120 17.46 -19.37 5.69
N PHE A 121 16.53 -19.68 4.77
CA PHE A 121 15.09 -19.43 4.91
C PHE A 121 14.74 -17.95 5.15
N LYS A 122 15.46 -17.06 4.45
CA LYS A 122 15.35 -15.61 4.61
C LYS A 122 13.93 -15.13 4.34
N ILE A 123 13.43 -14.26 5.22
CA ILE A 123 12.20 -13.49 5.03
C ILE A 123 12.54 -12.18 4.32
N CYS A 124 11.80 -11.87 3.28
CA CYS A 124 11.98 -10.69 2.44
C CYS A 124 10.66 -9.93 2.29
N ALA A 125 10.75 -8.61 2.11
CA ALA A 125 9.66 -7.77 1.67
C ALA A 125 9.99 -7.22 0.27
N ARG A 126 8.98 -7.08 -0.59
CA ARG A 126 9.12 -6.51 -1.92
C ARG A 126 7.88 -5.68 -2.27
N PRO A 127 8.02 -4.54 -2.98
CA PRO A 127 6.90 -3.83 -3.58
C PRO A 127 5.96 -4.78 -4.32
N TYR A 128 4.65 -4.64 -4.07
CA TYR A 128 3.61 -5.49 -4.64
C TYR A 128 3.68 -5.51 -6.15
N ASP A 129 3.76 -4.33 -6.77
CA ASP A 129 3.80 -4.19 -8.23
C ASP A 129 5.01 -4.92 -8.81
N MET A 130 6.19 -4.78 -8.19
CA MET A 130 7.40 -5.47 -8.62
C MET A 130 7.39 -6.98 -8.36
N PHE A 131 6.55 -7.45 -7.45
CA PHE A 131 6.35 -8.88 -7.19
C PHE A 131 5.38 -9.48 -8.22
N MET A 132 4.32 -8.76 -8.53
CA MET A 132 3.29 -9.17 -9.49
C MET A 132 3.70 -8.93 -10.96
N SER A 133 4.74 -8.14 -11.22
CA SER A 133 5.13 -7.74 -12.57
C SER A 133 5.56 -8.92 -13.47
N GLU A 134 5.48 -8.68 -14.78
CA GLU A 134 6.07 -9.54 -15.78
C GLU A 134 7.60 -9.59 -15.65
N VAL A 135 8.21 -10.67 -16.17
CA VAL A 135 9.65 -10.74 -16.35
C VAL A 135 10.06 -9.72 -17.41
N ASP A 136 11.10 -8.96 -17.12
CA ASP A 136 11.76 -8.08 -18.10
C ASP A 136 12.31 -8.94 -19.26
N ARG A 137 11.61 -8.91 -20.39
CA ARG A 137 11.92 -9.72 -21.57
C ARG A 137 13.14 -9.21 -22.35
N GLU A 138 13.46 -7.92 -22.25
CA GLU A 138 14.66 -7.37 -22.86
C GLU A 138 15.91 -7.87 -22.13
N LYS A 139 15.85 -7.88 -20.79
CA LYS A 139 16.94 -8.37 -19.94
C LYS A 139 17.04 -9.89 -19.89
N TYR A 140 15.89 -10.58 -19.94
CA TYR A 140 15.80 -12.03 -19.80
C TYR A 140 15.01 -12.69 -20.94
N PRO A 141 15.51 -12.61 -22.19
CA PRO A 141 14.75 -13.05 -23.37
C PRO A 141 14.48 -14.55 -23.42
N LYS A 142 15.30 -15.36 -22.73
CA LYS A 142 15.22 -16.83 -22.75
C LYS A 142 14.35 -17.42 -21.64
N ILE A 143 13.90 -16.61 -20.69
CA ILE A 143 13.06 -17.08 -19.58
C ILE A 143 11.67 -17.40 -20.10
N ARG A 144 11.16 -18.60 -19.82
CA ARG A 144 9.84 -19.05 -20.29
C ARG A 144 8.73 -18.50 -19.41
N GLN A 145 8.96 -18.45 -18.10
CA GLN A 145 8.06 -17.91 -17.09
C GLN A 145 7.62 -16.50 -17.47
N LYS A 146 6.31 -16.22 -17.36
CA LYS A 146 5.74 -14.93 -17.80
C LYS A 146 5.96 -13.85 -16.75
N TYR A 147 5.72 -14.19 -15.49
CA TYR A 147 5.80 -13.26 -14.38
C TYR A 147 7.00 -13.52 -13.48
N ARG A 148 7.42 -12.50 -12.72
CA ARG A 148 8.60 -12.63 -11.85
C ARG A 148 8.41 -13.70 -10.80
N PHE A 149 7.20 -13.81 -10.26
CA PHE A 149 6.78 -14.89 -9.37
C PHE A 149 5.53 -15.56 -9.94
N GLU A 150 5.47 -16.89 -9.90
CA GLU A 150 4.30 -17.65 -10.31
C GLU A 150 3.98 -18.72 -9.26
N LYS A 151 2.69 -18.91 -8.97
CA LYS A 151 2.21 -19.95 -8.06
C LYS A 151 2.54 -21.32 -8.64
N ILE A 152 3.12 -22.18 -7.82
CA ILE A 152 3.32 -23.57 -8.21
C ILE A 152 1.99 -24.30 -8.02
N LYS A 153 1.57 -25.06 -9.03
CA LYS A 153 0.52 -26.05 -8.86
C LYS A 153 1.19 -27.31 -8.33
N LEU A 154 0.93 -27.64 -7.06
CA LEU A 154 1.27 -28.94 -6.50
C LEU A 154 0.32 -30.01 -7.06
#